data_AF-A0A256IU29-F1
#
_entry.id   AF-A0A256IU29-F1
#
_cell.length_a   1.000
_cell.length_b   1.000
_cell.length_c   1.000
_cell.angle_alpha   90.00
_cell.angle_beta   90.00
_cell.angle_gamma   90.00
#
_symmetry.space_group_name_H-M   'P 1'
#
loop_
_entity.id
_entity.type
_entity.pdbx_description
1 polymer ?
#
loop_
_entity_poly.entity_id
_entity_poly.type
_entity_poly.pdbx_seq_one_letter_code
_entity_poly.pdbx_strand_id
1 'polypeptide(L)'
;MTETLRLATRGSDLALRQAETVREALSSRRRDVELRQVETRGDQIPDELIHRLGKTGAFVRALDEEVLAGDADLAVHSLKDLPTEEMAELVVAGVPERAPSG
;
A
#
# COMPACT_ATOMS: atom_id res chain seq x y z
N MET A 1 -14.32 -12.51 18.88
CA MET A 1 -13.44 -11.32 18.74
C MET A 1 -13.16 -11.20 17.26
N THR A 2 -13.35 -10.03 16.66
CA THR A 2 -12.96 -9.78 15.26
C THR A 2 -11.44 -9.84 15.20
N GLU A 3 -10.88 -10.59 14.25
CA GLU A 3 -9.43 -10.60 14.04
C GLU A 3 -8.97 -9.21 13.55
N THR A 4 -7.86 -8.74 14.12
CA THR A 4 -7.23 -7.47 13.73
C THR A 4 -6.59 -7.62 12.36
N LEU A 5 -6.96 -6.75 11.41
CA LEU A 5 -6.38 -6.71 10.07
C LEU A 5 -5.03 -5.98 10.10
N ARG A 6 -4.02 -6.56 9.49
CA ARG A 6 -2.68 -5.99 9.31
C ARG A 6 -2.62 -5.29 7.95
N LEU A 7 -2.49 -3.97 7.99
CA LEU A 7 -2.46 -3.11 6.80
C LEU A 7 -1.02 -2.65 6.51
N ALA A 8 -0.40 -3.22 5.49
CA ALA A 8 0.92 -2.84 5.02
C ALA A 8 0.90 -1.46 4.34
N THR A 9 1.88 -0.63 4.68
CA THR A 9 2.09 0.69 4.07
C THR A 9 3.57 1.06 4.02
N ARG A 10 3.93 1.99 3.12
CA ARG A 10 5.27 2.59 3.09
C ARG A 10 5.46 3.59 4.23
N GLY A 11 6.72 3.92 4.50
CA GLY A 11 7.09 4.83 5.58
C GLY A 11 6.96 6.33 5.29
N SER A 12 6.63 6.74 4.06
CA SER A 12 6.53 8.16 3.74
C SER A 12 5.29 8.80 4.40
N ASP A 13 5.38 10.09 4.74
CA ASP A 13 4.28 10.84 5.37
C ASP A 13 2.96 10.73 4.58
N LEU A 14 3.05 10.73 3.24
CA LEU A 14 1.89 10.58 2.38
C LEU A 14 1.30 9.17 2.47
N ALA A 15 2.13 8.13 2.44
CA ALA A 15 1.68 6.73 2.53
C ALA A 15 1.04 6.43 3.89
N LEU A 16 1.60 6.97 4.97
CA LEU A 16 1.02 6.86 6.31
C LEU A 16 -0.36 7.52 6.38
N ARG A 17 -0.52 8.73 5.82
CA ARG A 17 -1.84 9.39 5.75
C ARG A 17 -2.85 8.61 4.90
N GLN A 18 -2.42 8.03 3.78
CA GLN A 18 -3.28 7.20 2.95
C GLN A 18 -3.73 5.94 3.69
N ALA A 19 -2.81 5.27 4.39
CA ALA A 19 -3.10 4.10 5.20
C ALA A 19 -4.04 4.43 6.37
N GLU A 20 -3.87 5.60 6.99
CA GLU A 20 -4.75 6.09 8.05
C GLU A 20 -6.19 6.29 7.56
N THR A 21 -6.39 6.88 6.38
CA THR A 21 -7.73 7.00 5.76
C THR A 21 -8.39 5.63 5.56
N VAL A 22 -7.62 4.64 5.11
CA VAL A 22 -8.14 3.26 4.93
C VAL A 22 -8.44 2.62 6.29
N ARG A 23 -7.57 2.81 7.29
CA ARG A 23 -7.76 2.37 8.68
C ARG A 23 -9.07 2.90 9.24
N GLU A 24 -9.31 4.20 9.14
CA GLU A 24 -10.53 4.85 9.61
C GLU A 24 -11.78 4.30 8.89
N ALA A 25 -11.71 4.13 7.56
CA ALA A 25 -12.81 3.57 6.78
C ALA A 25 -13.16 2.13 7.19
N LEU A 26 -12.17 1.30 7.51
CA LEU A 26 -12.38 -0.06 8.01
C LEU A 26 -12.86 -0.07 9.47
N SER A 27 -12.30 0.79 10.33
CA SER A 27 -12.72 0.94 11.72
C SER A 27 -14.17 1.40 11.85
N SER A 28 -14.66 2.26 10.95
CA SER A 28 -16.09 2.64 10.89
C SER A 28 -17.02 1.45 10.64
N ARG A 29 -16.49 0.35 10.10
CA ARG A 29 -17.18 -0.93 9.86
C ARG A 29 -16.90 -1.97 10.94
N ARG A 30 -16.44 -1.54 12.12
CA ARG A 30 -16.12 -2.39 13.29
C ARG A 30 -15.02 -3.42 12.99
N ARG A 31 -14.02 -3.03 12.21
CA ARG A 31 -12.79 -3.81 12.01
C ARG A 31 -11.64 -3.17 12.77
N ASP A 32 -10.93 -3.98 13.55
CA ASP A 32 -9.67 -3.57 14.15
C ASP A 32 -8.58 -3.63 13.08
N VAL A 33 -7.73 -2.60 13.02
CA VAL A 33 -6.70 -2.48 11.99
C VAL A 33 -5.39 -2.00 12.61
N GLU A 34 -4.32 -2.75 12.39
CA GLU A 34 -2.94 -2.43 12.75
C GLU A 34 -2.18 -1.97 11.51
N LEU A 35 -1.51 -0.82 11.59
CA LEU A 35 -0.63 -0.36 10.51
C LEU A 35 0.73 -1.04 10.61
N ARG A 36 1.17 -1.65 9.51
CA ARG A 36 2.47 -2.32 9.36
C ARG A 36 3.31 -1.50 8.39
N GLN A 37 4.27 -0.75 8.91
CA GLN A 37 5.20 -0.01 8.08
C GLN A 37 6.24 -0.98 7.51
N VAL A 38 6.34 -1.03 6.19
CA VAL A 38 7.30 -1.87 5.47
C VAL A 38 8.40 -0.98 4.95
N GLU A 39 9.64 -1.32 5.29
CA GLU A 39 10.80 -0.61 4.75
C GLU A 39 10.99 -1.00 3.29
N THR A 40 10.77 -0.06 2.37
CA THR A 40 11.00 -0.31 0.95
C THR A 40 12.34 0.27 0.52
N ARG A 41 13.05 -0.40 -0.39
CA ARG A 41 14.26 0.16 -1.02
C ARG A 41 13.99 1.48 -1.74
N GLY A 42 12.75 1.70 -2.19
CA GLY A 42 12.33 2.96 -2.81
C GLY A 42 12.35 4.16 -1.86
N ASP A 43 12.18 3.94 -0.55
CA ASP A 43 12.27 5.00 0.46
C ASP A 43 13.73 5.46 0.70
N GLN A 44 14.72 4.70 0.20
CA GLN A 44 16.14 5.00 0.31
C GLN A 44 16.72 5.66 -0.97
N ILE A 45 15.93 5.78 -2.04
CA ILE A 45 16.38 6.28 -3.35
C ILE A 45 15.64 7.61 -3.66
N PRO A 46 16.35 8.70 -3.97
CA PRO A 46 15.74 9.96 -4.39
C PRO A 46 14.83 9.80 -5.62
N ASP A 47 13.68 10.48 -5.61
CA ASP A 47 12.65 10.44 -6.67
C ASP A 47 13.22 10.62 -8.10
N GLU A 48 14.26 11.45 -8.26
CA GLU A 48 14.93 11.70 -9.55
C GLU A 48 15.59 10.45 -10.17
N LEU A 49 16.06 9.52 -9.33
CA LEU A 49 16.66 8.26 -9.77
C LEU A 49 15.60 7.21 -10.11
N ILE A 50 14.44 7.26 -9.46
CA ILE A 50 13.31 6.35 -9.69
C ILE A 50 12.76 6.52 -11.12
N HIS A 51 12.57 7.76 -11.56
CA HIS A 51 12.11 8.06 -12.93
C HIS A 51 13.11 7.66 -14.02
N ARG A 52 14.43 7.66 -13.72
CA ARG A 52 15.48 7.28 -14.68
C ARG A 52 15.68 5.77 -14.81
N LEU A 53 15.30 4.97 -13.81
CA LEU A 53 15.58 3.54 -13.79
C LEU A 53 14.62 2.69 -14.62
N GLY A 54 13.51 3.25 -15.13
CA GLY A 54 12.61 2.58 -16.08
C GLY A 54 12.02 1.25 -15.60
N LYS A 55 12.10 0.93 -14.29
CA LYS A 55 11.66 -0.33 -13.70
C LYS A 55 10.40 -0.10 -12.88
N THR A 56 9.30 0.18 -13.57
CA THR A 56 7.95 0.34 -13.02
C THR A 56 7.49 -0.86 -12.18
N GLY A 57 8.09 -2.04 -12.33
CA GLY A 57 7.65 -3.27 -11.64
C GLY A 57 8.44 -3.71 -10.40
N ALA A 58 9.59 -3.11 -10.07
CA ALA A 58 10.48 -3.65 -9.02
C ALA A 58 10.25 -3.05 -7.62
N PHE A 59 9.58 -1.90 -7.52
CA PHE A 59 9.45 -1.14 -6.26
C PHE A 59 8.09 -1.27 -5.58
N VAL A 60 7.07 -1.75 -6.30
CA VAL A 60 5.68 -1.90 -5.81
C VAL A 60 5.50 -3.20 -5.03
N ARG A 61 6.38 -4.18 -5.28
CA ARG A 61 6.21 -5.54 -4.77
C ARG A 61 6.50 -5.72 -3.29
N ALA A 62 7.16 -4.78 -2.61
CA ALA A 62 7.50 -4.99 -1.19
C ALA A 62 6.24 -5.12 -0.31
N LEU A 63 5.21 -4.29 -0.53
CA LEU A 63 3.96 -4.43 0.22
C LEU A 63 3.15 -5.65 -0.23
N ASP A 64 3.19 -5.94 -1.54
CA ASP A 64 2.50 -7.09 -2.12
C ASP A 64 3.10 -8.42 -1.61
N GLU A 65 4.41 -8.48 -1.44
CA GLU A 65 5.16 -9.61 -0.88
C GLU A 65 4.74 -9.89 0.57
N GLU A 66 4.51 -8.86 1.39
CA GLU A 66 4.00 -9.04 2.77
C GLU A 66 2.60 -9.68 2.77
N VAL A 67 1.74 -9.29 1.81
CA VAL A 67 0.40 -9.88 1.67
C VAL A 67 0.49 -11.32 1.16
N LEU A 68 1.34 -11.58 0.16
CA LEU A 68 1.56 -12.92 -0.39
C LEU A 68 2.21 -13.89 0.62
N ALA A 69 3.09 -13.37 1.49
CA ALA A 69 3.71 -14.14 2.57
C ALA A 69 2.77 -14.39 3.75
N GLY A 70 1.66 -13.65 3.85
CA GLY A 70 0.71 -13.69 4.96
C GLY A 70 1.15 -12.90 6.20
N ASP A 71 2.19 -12.07 6.05
CA ASP A 71 2.69 -11.16 7.09
C ASP A 71 1.80 -9.92 7.25
N ALA A 72 1.10 -9.54 6.17
CA ALA A 72 0.00 -8.58 6.15
C ALA A 72 -1.27 -9.17 5.52
N ASP A 73 -2.43 -8.59 5.84
CA ASP A 73 -3.71 -9.02 5.26
C ASP A 73 -4.11 -8.15 4.06
N LEU A 74 -3.61 -6.91 4.02
CA LEU A 74 -3.93 -5.90 3.01
C LEU A 74 -2.72 -4.98 2.81
N ALA A 75 -2.61 -4.37 1.63
CA ALA A 75 -1.64 -3.31 1.34
C ALA A 75 -2.35 -2.04 0.82
N VAL A 76 -1.84 -0.86 1.17
CA VAL A 76 -2.30 0.42 0.62
C VAL A 76 -1.25 0.99 -0.32
N HIS A 77 -1.68 1.30 -1.54
CA HIS A 77 -0.86 1.91 -2.58
C HIS A 77 -1.50 3.19 -3.08
N SER A 78 -0.68 4.09 -3.61
CA SER A 78 -1.19 5.11 -4.53
C SER A 78 -1.52 4.42 -5.85
N LEU A 79 -2.74 4.61 -6.36
CA LEU A 79 -3.23 3.89 -7.55
C LEU A 79 -2.33 4.05 -8.79
N LYS A 80 -1.68 5.22 -8.92
CA LYS A 80 -0.73 5.52 -10.02
C LYS A 80 0.52 4.62 -10.02
N ASP A 81 0.84 4.02 -8.87
CA ASP A 81 2.03 3.22 -8.67
C ASP A 81 1.73 1.73 -8.89
N LEU A 82 0.47 1.31 -9.02
CA LEU A 82 0.14 -0.08 -9.33
C LEU A 82 0.50 -0.42 -10.79
N PRO A 83 1.10 -1.60 -11.06
CA PRO A 83 1.34 -2.05 -12.43
C PRO A 83 0.01 -2.26 -13.16
N THR A 84 0.01 -2.04 -14.47
CA THR A 84 -1.16 -2.29 -15.33
C THR A 84 -1.29 -3.74 -15.77
N GLU A 85 -0.27 -4.55 -15.52
CA GLU A 85 -0.28 -5.99 -15.78
C GLU A 85 -1.11 -6.72 -14.70
N GLU A 86 -1.74 -7.81 -15.10
CA GLU A 86 -2.60 -8.59 -14.22
C GLU A 86 -1.79 -9.26 -13.09
N MET A 87 -2.22 -9.07 -11.83
CA MET A 87 -1.64 -9.74 -10.67
C MET A 87 -2.45 -11.01 -10.40
N ALA A 88 -1.96 -12.18 -10.82
CA ALA A 88 -2.72 -13.43 -10.73
C ALA A 88 -3.10 -13.84 -9.29
N GLU A 89 -2.36 -13.35 -8.29
CA GLU A 89 -2.51 -13.75 -6.88
C GLU A 89 -3.08 -12.65 -5.98
N LEU A 90 -3.23 -11.43 -6.49
CA LEU A 90 -3.71 -10.26 -5.75
C LEU A 90 -4.84 -9.56 -6.50
N VAL A 91 -5.72 -8.90 -5.74
CA VAL A 91 -6.83 -8.14 -6.31
C VAL A 91 -6.88 -6.75 -5.69
N VAL A 92 -7.26 -5.74 -6.47
CA VAL A 92 -7.63 -4.43 -5.94
C VAL A 92 -8.97 -4.57 -5.22
N ALA A 93 -8.92 -4.77 -3.90
CA ALA A 93 -10.10 -5.00 -3.08
C ALA A 93 -10.98 -3.74 -2.88
N GLY A 94 -10.43 -2.55 -3.10
CA GLY A 94 -11.16 -1.30 -2.99
C GLY A 94 -10.36 -0.10 -3.44
N VAL A 95 -11.08 0.94 -3.86
CA VAL A 95 -10.52 2.25 -4.23
C VAL A 95 -11.29 3.30 -3.43
N PRO A 96 -10.63 4.04 -2.50
CA PRO A 96 -11.26 5.14 -1.78
C PRO A 96 -11.71 6.27 -2.73
N GLU A 97 -12.52 7.19 -2.22
CA GLU A 97 -12.88 8.40 -2.97
C GLU A 97 -11.62 9.15 -3.42
N ARG A 98 -11.64 9.63 -4.67
CA ARG A 98 -10.50 10.30 -5.26
C ARG A 98 -10.27 11.64 -4.55
N ALA A 99 -9.08 11.82 -3.98
CA ALA A 99 -8.66 13.11 -3.45
C ALA A 99 -8.63 14.18 -4.56
N PRO A 100 -8.82 15.47 -4.23
CA PRO A 100 -8.72 16.56 -5.19
C PRO A 100 -7.39 16.51 -5.95
N SER A 101 -7.45 16.71 -7.27
CA SER A 101 -6.26 17.10 -8.04
C SER A 101 -5.94 18.54 -7.68
N GLY A 102 -4.78 18.75 -7.05
CA GLY A 102 -4.26 20.08 -6.72
C GLY A 102 -4.05 20.97 -7.93
#